data_AF-A0A224YK82-F1
#
_entry.id   AF-A0A224YK82-F1
#
_cell.length_a   1.000
_cell.length_b   1.000
_cell.length_c   1.000
_cell.angle_alpha   90.00
_cell.angle_beta   90.00
_cell.angle_gamma   90.00
#
_symmetry.space_group_name_H-M   'P 1'
#
loop_
_entity.id
_entity.type
_entity.pdbx_description
1 polymer ?
#
loop_
_entity_poly.entity_id
_entity_poly.type
_entity_poly.pdbx_seq_one_letter_code
_entity_poly.pdbx_strand_id
1 'polypeptide(L)'
;IDVSPAILIPFYDEDSSTLFLSGKGDSTIFAFEVALDAPYLFPLSHYKCTSGPHQAVAFLPKLACSVADVEFARALRLTTSSMEPLSFRVPRLRSELFQDDLFPDTRVTWEPALTSEEWFAGVTTAPKF
;
A
#
# COMPACT_ATOMS: atom_id res chain seq x y z
N ILE A 1 -19.69 1.01 26.96
CA ILE A 1 -18.40 1.13 26.24
C ILE A 1 -18.68 1.97 25.02
N ASP A 2 -18.25 3.22 25.06
CA ASP A 2 -18.32 4.14 23.93
C ASP A 2 -17.08 3.85 23.06
N VAL A 3 -17.23 2.91 22.13
CA VAL A 3 -16.21 2.63 21.11
C VAL A 3 -16.56 3.47 19.90
N SER A 4 -16.06 4.70 19.87
CA SER A 4 -15.89 5.37 18.59
C SER A 4 -14.81 4.58 17.82
N PRO A 5 -15.17 3.85 16.75
CA PRO A 5 -14.19 3.11 15.98
C PRO A 5 -13.15 4.10 15.44
N ALA A 6 -11.88 3.71 15.45
CA ALA A 6 -10.84 4.51 14.83
C ALA A 6 -11.22 4.79 13.36
N ILE A 7 -11.05 6.03 12.91
CA ILE A 7 -11.24 6.37 11.50
C ILE A 7 -10.18 5.58 10.72
N LEU A 8 -10.64 4.71 9.82
CA LEU A 8 -9.77 3.93 8.96
C LEU A 8 -9.18 4.83 7.87
N ILE A 9 -7.86 4.76 7.72
CA ILE A 9 -7.06 5.43 6.71
C ILE A 9 -6.74 4.39 5.62
N PRO A 10 -7.31 4.55 4.41
CA PRO A 10 -7.03 3.65 3.30
C PRO A 10 -5.70 3.98 2.63
N PHE A 11 -4.97 2.94 2.23
CA PHE A 11 -3.89 3.00 1.26
C PHE A 11 -4.16 1.93 0.20
N TYR A 12 -4.33 2.36 -1.05
CA TYR A 12 -4.56 1.45 -2.17
C TYR A 12 -3.30 1.35 -3.02
N ASP A 13 -2.83 0.12 -3.18
CA ASP A 13 -1.74 -0.24 -4.08
C ASP A 13 -2.32 -0.74 -5.40
N GLU A 14 -2.22 0.09 -6.44
CA GLU A 14 -2.80 -0.19 -7.76
C GLU A 14 -2.09 -1.32 -8.50
N ASP A 15 -0.78 -1.52 -8.28
CA ASP A 15 0.01 -2.55 -8.96
C ASP A 15 -0.42 -3.96 -8.52
N SER A 16 -0.77 -4.12 -7.24
CA SER A 16 -1.19 -5.41 -6.66
C SER A 16 -2.69 -5.50 -6.38
N SER A 17 -3.45 -4.44 -6.68
CA SER A 17 -4.86 -4.28 -6.29
C SER A 17 -5.12 -4.51 -4.79
N THR A 18 -4.16 -4.18 -3.93
CA THR A 18 -4.27 -4.39 -2.49
C THR A 18 -4.68 -3.11 -1.76
N LEU A 19 -5.77 -3.19 -1.01
CA LEU A 19 -6.23 -2.15 -0.09
C LEU A 19 -5.76 -2.47 1.34
N PHE A 20 -4.96 -1.58 1.92
CA PHE A 20 -4.60 -1.59 3.33
C PHE A 20 -5.44 -0.57 4.09
N LEU A 21 -5.99 -0.97 5.24
CA LEU A 21 -6.70 -0.08 6.16
C LEU A 21 -5.99 -0.06 7.50
N SER A 22 -5.65 1.14 7.98
CA SER A 22 -5.01 1.36 9.28
C SER A 22 -5.78 2.40 10.08
N GLY A 23 -5.73 2.34 11.41
CA GLY A 23 -6.45 3.26 12.28
C GLY A 23 -5.57 3.74 13.42
N LYS A 24 -5.59 5.04 13.72
CA LYS A 24 -4.83 5.55 14.87
C LYS A 24 -5.33 4.88 16.15
N GLY A 25 -4.42 4.25 16.89
CA GLY A 25 -4.73 3.48 18.09
C GLY A 25 -4.97 1.99 17.84
N ASP A 26 -4.99 1.54 16.58
CA ASP A 26 -5.10 0.13 16.25
C ASP A 26 -3.74 -0.56 16.30
N SER A 27 -3.76 -1.86 16.59
CA SER A 27 -2.60 -2.75 16.45
C SER A 27 -2.69 -3.65 15.23
N THR A 28 -3.73 -3.50 14.41
CA THR A 28 -3.96 -4.31 13.21
C THR A 28 -4.01 -3.42 11.98
N ILE A 29 -3.35 -3.85 10.91
CA ILE A 29 -3.53 -3.31 9.57
C ILE A 29 -4.32 -4.35 8.79
N PHE A 30 -5.53 -3.98 8.39
CA PHE A 30 -6.38 -4.84 7.57
C PHE A 30 -5.89 -4.77 6.13
N ALA A 31 -6.02 -5.88 5.41
CA ALA A 31 -5.63 -6.00 4.01
C ALA A 31 -6.75 -6.69 3.25
N PHE A 32 -7.05 -6.18 2.06
CA PHE A 32 -8.05 -6.71 1.14
C PHE A 32 -7.51 -6.66 -0.28
N GLU A 33 -7.84 -7.65 -1.10
CA GLU A 33 -7.71 -7.57 -2.54
C GLU A 33 -8.99 -6.93 -3.11
N VAL A 34 -8.81 -5.93 -3.97
CA VAL A 34 -9.89 -5.25 -4.68
C VAL A 34 -10.02 -5.89 -6.05
N ALA A 35 -11.21 -6.35 -6.39
CA ALA A 35 -11.48 -6.96 -7.70
C ALA A 35 -12.81 -6.46 -8.29
N LEU A 36 -13.02 -6.75 -9.57
CA LEU A 36 -14.20 -6.32 -10.32
C LEU A 36 -15.39 -7.27 -10.16
N ASP A 37 -15.16 -8.48 -9.67
CA ASP A 37 -16.19 -9.48 -9.40
C ASP A 37 -16.61 -9.46 -7.92
N ALA A 38 -17.87 -9.83 -7.67
CA ALA A 38 -18.44 -9.84 -6.32
C ALA A 38 -17.68 -10.85 -5.42
N PRO A 39 -17.37 -10.51 -4.15
CA PRO A 39 -17.88 -9.36 -3.39
C PRO A 39 -17.04 -8.07 -3.49
N TYR A 40 -16.18 -7.93 -4.50
CA TYR A 40 -15.32 -6.79 -4.82
C TYR A 40 -14.17 -6.51 -3.83
N LEU A 41 -14.33 -6.90 -2.57
CA LEU A 41 -13.31 -6.84 -1.53
C LEU A 41 -13.10 -8.23 -0.92
N PHE A 42 -11.96 -8.83 -1.20
CA PHE A 42 -11.59 -10.14 -0.70
C PHE A 42 -10.61 -9.99 0.47
N PRO A 43 -10.94 -10.48 1.68
CA PRO A 43 -10.07 -10.32 2.83
C PRO A 43 -8.75 -11.08 2.66
N LEU A 44 -7.64 -10.38 2.84
CA LEU A 44 -6.30 -10.96 2.93
C LEU A 44 -5.88 -11.11 4.39
N SER A 45 -4.74 -11.77 4.61
CA SER A 45 -4.13 -11.89 5.93
C SER A 45 -3.83 -10.51 6.52
N HIS A 46 -4.49 -10.17 7.63
CA HIS A 46 -4.25 -8.91 8.34
C HIS A 46 -2.89 -8.93 9.04
N TYR A 47 -2.22 -7.79 9.06
CA TYR A 47 -0.95 -7.64 9.77
C TYR A 47 -1.19 -7.20 11.21
N LYS A 48 -0.83 -8.05 12.18
CA LYS A 48 -0.91 -7.74 13.61
C LYS A 48 0.43 -7.22 14.11
N CYS A 49 0.45 -5.97 14.55
CA CYS A 49 1.61 -5.38 15.18
C CYS A 49 1.70 -5.82 16.65
N THR A 50 2.74 -6.58 16.99
CA THR A 50 2.92 -7.16 18.33
C THR A 50 3.43 -6.17 19.38
N SER A 51 4.12 -5.11 18.96
CA SER A 51 4.67 -4.05 19.85
C SER A 51 3.64 -2.98 20.24
N GLY A 52 2.35 -3.22 20.03
CA GLY A 52 1.26 -2.36 20.47
C GLY A 52 0.66 -1.48 19.37
N PRO A 53 -0.21 -0.53 19.73
CA PRO A 53 -0.96 0.28 18.77
C PRO A 53 -0.06 1.28 18.03
N HIS A 54 -0.41 1.58 16.78
CA HIS A 54 0.26 2.59 15.98
C HIS A 54 -0.44 3.95 16.08
N GLN A 55 0.34 5.03 16.03
CA GLN A 55 -0.16 6.40 15.93
C GLN A 55 -0.45 6.79 14.47
N ALA A 56 0.35 6.25 13.55
CA ALA A 56 0.21 6.43 12.11
C ALA A 56 0.92 5.30 11.35
N VAL A 57 0.50 5.06 10.11
CA VAL A 57 1.18 4.20 9.14
C VAL A 57 1.31 4.99 7.84
N ALA A 58 2.51 5.06 7.28
CA ALA A 58 2.76 5.70 6.00
C ALA A 58 3.40 4.69 5.05
N PHE A 59 2.71 4.36 3.97
CA PHE A 59 3.26 3.50 2.92
C PHE A 59 4.25 4.26 2.05
N LEU A 60 5.31 3.57 1.64
CA LEU A 60 6.38 4.11 0.81
C LEU A 60 6.10 3.84 -0.68
N PRO A 61 6.66 4.65 -1.60
CA PRO A 61 6.55 4.39 -3.03
C PRO A 61 7.13 3.03 -3.42
N LYS A 62 6.68 2.50 -4.57
CA LYS A 62 7.13 1.21 -5.11
C LYS A 62 8.63 1.09 -5.29
N LEU A 63 9.29 2.18 -5.69
CA LEU A 63 10.75 2.26 -5.79
C LEU A 63 11.50 1.97 -4.47
N ALA A 64 10.84 2.10 -3.32
CA ALA A 64 11.43 1.78 -2.03
C ALA A 64 11.31 0.30 -1.65
N CYS A 65 10.55 -0.49 -2.42
CA CYS A 65 10.32 -1.92 -2.15
C CYS A 65 11.49 -2.78 -2.66
N SER A 66 11.80 -3.86 -1.94
CA SER A 66 12.79 -4.84 -2.35
C SER A 66 12.16 -5.89 -3.27
N VAL A 67 12.29 -5.70 -4.58
CA VAL A 67 11.78 -6.63 -5.60
C VAL A 67 12.39 -8.02 -5.46
N ALA A 68 13.69 -8.11 -5.14
CA ALA A 68 14.38 -9.38 -4.93
C ALA A 68 13.82 -10.19 -3.73
N ASP A 69 13.26 -9.49 -2.74
CA ASP A 69 12.61 -10.08 -1.58
C ASP A 69 11.12 -10.38 -1.80
N VAL A 70 10.59 -10.11 -3.00
CA VAL A 70 9.16 -10.17 -3.31
C VAL A 70 8.34 -9.29 -2.34
N GLU A 71 8.92 -8.16 -1.92
CA GLU A 71 8.24 -7.14 -1.14
C GLU A 71 7.44 -6.25 -2.07
N PHE A 72 6.11 -6.29 -1.97
CA PHE A 72 5.23 -5.51 -2.86
C PHE A 72 4.73 -4.23 -2.21
N ALA A 73 4.77 -4.14 -0.88
CA ALA A 73 4.51 -2.92 -0.14
C ALA A 73 5.45 -2.80 1.06
N ARG A 74 5.89 -1.57 1.31
CA ARG A 74 6.69 -1.18 2.47
C ARG A 74 6.03 0.00 3.14
N ALA A 75 6.02 0.02 4.47
CA ALA A 75 5.49 1.15 5.22
C ALA A 75 6.39 1.51 6.40
N LEU A 76 6.24 2.73 6.90
CA LEU A 76 6.78 3.18 8.17
C LEU A 76 5.63 3.32 9.16
N ARG A 77 5.76 2.64 10.29
CA ARG A 77 4.80 2.67 11.39
C ARG A 77 5.33 3.55 12.50
N LEU A 78 4.56 4.54 12.89
CA LEU A 78 4.85 5.37 14.06
C LEU A 78 4.21 4.76 15.30
N THR A 79 5.02 4.52 16.33
CA THR A 79 4.58 4.13 17.67
C THR A 79 4.74 5.31 18.64
N THR A 80 4.44 5.09 19.92
CA THR A 80 4.68 6.11 20.96
C THR A 80 6.16 6.42 21.17
N SER A 81 7.06 5.47 20.86
CA SER A 81 8.49 5.57 21.20
C SER A 81 9.45 5.40 20.02
N SER A 82 8.96 4.94 18.87
CA SER A 82 9.81 4.53 17.74
C SER A 82 9.08 4.68 16.41
N MET A 83 9.87 4.69 15.33
CA MET A 83 9.40 4.47 13.98
C MET A 83 9.94 3.13 13.49
N GLU A 84 9.06 2.25 13.04
CA GLU A 84 9.37 0.86 12.70
C GLU A 84 9.03 0.59 11.23
N PRO A 85 9.94 -0.01 10.43
CA PRO A 85 9.61 -0.43 9.08
C PRO A 85 8.70 -1.66 9.10
N LEU A 86 7.71 -1.66 8.21
CA LEU A 86 6.84 -2.79 7.90
C LEU A 86 7.11 -3.27 6.47
N SER A 87 7.19 -4.58 6.29
CA SER A 87 7.44 -5.23 5.01
C SER A 87 6.29 -6.19 4.73
N PHE A 88 5.65 -6.03 3.57
CA PHE A 88 4.58 -6.90 3.10
C PHE A 88 5.10 -7.68 1.89
N ARG A 89 5.12 -9.02 2.01
CA ARG A 89 5.75 -9.92 1.05
C ARG A 89 4.77 -11.00 0.61
N VAL A 90 4.89 -11.43 -0.65
CA VAL A 90 4.16 -12.58 -1.16
C VAL A 90 5.07 -13.81 -1.09
N PRO A 91 4.68 -14.89 -0.40
CA PRO A 91 5.48 -16.12 -0.39
C PRO A 91 5.49 -16.78 -1.77
N ARG A 92 6.68 -16.93 -2.37
CA ARG A 92 6.88 -17.56 -3.69
C ARG A 92 7.85 -18.73 -3.60
N LEU A 93 7.61 -19.78 -4.39
CA LEU A 93 8.47 -20.96 -4.45
C LEU A 93 9.82 -20.68 -5.14
N ARG A 94 9.86 -19.72 -6.08
CA ARG A 94 11.06 -19.34 -6.85
C ARG A 94 11.24 -17.83 -6.81
N SER A 95 11.56 -17.27 -5.65
CA SER A 95 11.81 -15.83 -5.46
C SER A 95 13.06 -15.32 -6.18
N GLU A 96 13.90 -16.22 -6.68
CA GLU A 96 15.16 -15.90 -7.38
C GLU A 96 14.92 -15.34 -8.79
N LEU A 97 13.71 -15.55 -9.32
CA LEU A 97 13.27 -15.00 -10.59
C LEU A 97 12.45 -13.74 -10.32
N PHE A 98 12.49 -12.81 -11.27
CA PHE A 98 11.59 -11.66 -11.24
C PHE A 98 10.13 -12.13 -11.35
N GLN A 99 9.26 -11.59 -10.50
CA GLN A 99 7.83 -11.90 -10.45
C GLN A 99 7.07 -10.81 -11.22
N ASP A 100 7.07 -10.90 -12.55
CA ASP A 100 6.43 -9.93 -13.46
C ASP A 100 4.92 -9.80 -13.22
N ASP A 101 4.29 -10.87 -12.74
CA ASP A 101 2.88 -10.88 -12.36
C ASP A 101 2.58 -10.04 -11.10
N LEU A 102 3.57 -9.79 -10.24
CA LEU A 102 3.44 -8.99 -9.02
C LEU A 102 3.99 -7.56 -9.16
N PHE A 103 4.92 -7.38 -10.10
CA PHE A 103 5.63 -6.12 -10.33
C PHE A 103 5.41 -5.66 -11.78
N PRO A 104 4.20 -5.22 -12.14
CA PRO A 104 3.96 -4.57 -13.42
C PRO A 104 4.73 -3.24 -13.51
N ASP A 105 4.71 -2.60 -14.68
CA ASP A 105 5.19 -1.22 -14.84
C ASP A 105 4.44 -0.33 -13.84
N THR A 106 5.19 0.29 -12.93
CA THR A 106 4.65 1.04 -11.79
C THR A 106 4.56 2.52 -12.11
N ARG A 107 3.51 3.19 -11.65
CA ARG A 107 3.32 4.61 -11.94
C ARG A 107 4.54 5.45 -11.54
N VAL A 108 5.03 6.25 -12.47
CA VAL A 108 6.10 7.22 -12.25
C VAL A 108 5.57 8.36 -11.37
N THR A 109 6.09 8.46 -10.15
CA THR A 109 5.65 9.48 -9.17
C THR A 109 6.56 10.71 -9.10
N TRP A 110 7.73 10.67 -9.75
CA TRP A 110 8.71 11.76 -9.72
C TRP A 110 8.67 12.67 -10.96
N GLU A 111 7.88 12.32 -11.97
CA GLU A 111 7.66 13.14 -13.16
C GLU A 111 6.17 13.39 -13.38
N PRO A 112 5.77 14.63 -13.70
CA PRO A 112 4.40 14.89 -14.10
C PRO A 112 4.12 14.33 -15.50
N ALA A 113 2.86 13.92 -15.71
CA ALA A 113 2.35 13.54 -17.03
C ALA A 113 1.95 14.78 -17.87
N LEU A 114 1.63 15.89 -17.22
CA LEU A 114 1.18 17.16 -17.81
C LEU A 114 1.76 18.34 -17.02
N THR A 115 1.97 19.48 -17.69
CA THR A 115 2.24 20.73 -16.96
C THR A 115 0.96 21.28 -16.33
N SER A 116 1.11 22.24 -15.41
CA SER A 116 -0.04 22.94 -14.81
C SER A 116 -0.90 23.63 -15.86
N GLU A 117 -0.28 24.28 -16.85
CA GLU A 117 -0.96 25.04 -17.90
C GLU A 117 -1.83 24.14 -18.78
N GLU A 118 -1.31 22.98 -19.18
CA GLU A 118 -2.04 22.00 -19.98
C GLU A 118 -3.24 21.45 -19.22
N TRP A 119 -3.07 21.13 -17.93
CA TRP A 119 -4.17 20.66 -17.09
C TRP A 119 -5.27 21.72 -16.92
N PHE A 120 -4.90 22.99 -16.66
CA PHE A 120 -5.86 24.10 -16.59
C PHE A 120 -6.56 24.38 -17.93
N ALA A 121 -5.92 24.05 -19.06
CA ALA A 121 -6.53 24.10 -20.38
C ALA A 121 -7.46 22.91 -20.68
N GLY A 122 -7.61 21.97 -19.74
CA GLY A 122 -8.49 20.80 -19.88
C GLY A 122 -7.86 19.61 -20.61
N VAL A 123 -6.54 19.62 -20.84
CA VAL A 123 -5.84 18.48 -21.43
C VAL A 123 -5.87 17.30 -20.45
N THR A 124 -6.14 16.10 -20.96
CA THR A 124 -6.13 14.86 -20.19
C THR A 124 -5.15 13.88 -20.84
N THR A 125 -4.19 13.40 -20.05
CA THR A 125 -3.17 12.42 -20.44
C THR A 125 -3.10 11.33 -19.39
N ALA A 126 -2.88 10.09 -19.81
CA ALA A 126 -2.70 8.97 -18.89
C ALA A 126 -1.43 9.16 -18.03
N PRO A 127 -1.40 8.63 -16.80
CA PRO A 127 -0.18 8.58 -16.01
C PRO A 127 0.94 7.85 -16.76
N LYS A 128 2.18 8.23 -16.45
CA LYS A 128 3.37 7.50 -16.90
C LYS A 128 3.60 6.29 -15.98
N PHE A 129 4.05 5.19 -16.54
CA PHE A 129 4.42 3.95 -15.85
C PHE A 129 5.84 3.57 -16.28
#